data_AF-A0AA97P775-F1
#
_entry.id   AF-A0AA97P775-F1
#
_cell.length_a   1.000
_cell.length_b   1.000
_cell.length_c   1.000
_cell.angle_alpha   90.00
_cell.angle_beta   90.00
_cell.angle_gamma   90.00
#
_symmetry.space_group_name_H-M   'P 1'
#
loop_
_entity.id
_entity.type
_entity.pdbx_description
1 polymer ?
#
loop_
_entity_poly.entity_id
_entity_poly.type
_entity_poly.pdbx_seq_one_letter_code
_entity_poly.pdbx_strand_id
1 'polypeptide(L)'
;RPGKEQTTRGDIKLSAQNLTTGFLQEKNEEVWWRSMQSQDVMLPDEVVVEMEKWMKTPASKWIWVEAPVDELAEKRLTCAAFRIAEIVLNSGMVCIYFFASARPTWKGSSAKDSWNIQNSSRKEEAATALLYSLITQLVRLPRELDRCPPDLCRPDAFDSLLDLSIPPAARHAAALGLIRTLLDHAPKALVLVVDAVHLADCAATRRPLADLLGMLRERGRSLGHVVKVLFTTVGSCALLAANMQRGERVDAERMALARPGLPLRGWSQISGPRGLGRGPGQNVASEDS
;
A
#
# COMPACT_ATOMS: atom_id res chain seq x y z
N ARG A 1 13.93 46.10 9.40
CA ARG A 1 13.26 44.94 8.77
C ARG A 1 13.81 43.69 9.44
N PRO A 2 13.02 42.95 10.23
CA PRO A 2 13.48 41.68 10.77
C PRO A 2 13.78 40.73 9.59
N GLY A 3 14.96 40.12 9.60
CA GLY A 3 15.34 39.13 8.59
C GLY A 3 14.38 37.94 8.68
N LYS A 4 13.77 37.55 7.56
CA LYS A 4 13.00 36.31 7.52
C LYS A 4 14.00 35.18 7.66
N GLU A 5 13.97 34.51 8.80
CA GLU A 5 14.71 33.27 9.05
C GLU A 5 14.31 32.28 7.96
N GLN A 6 15.27 31.85 7.15
CA GLN A 6 15.02 30.92 6.05
C GLN A 6 15.14 29.50 6.60
N THR A 7 14.02 28.79 6.65
CA THR A 7 13.98 27.36 6.96
C THR A 7 14.84 26.60 5.95
N THR A 8 15.83 25.87 6.45
CA THR A 8 16.76 25.11 5.62
C THR A 8 16.21 23.72 5.31
N ARG A 9 16.79 23.05 4.30
CA ARG A 9 16.50 21.63 4.03
C ARG A 9 16.81 20.73 5.24
N GLY A 10 17.77 21.13 6.09
CA GLY A 10 18.11 20.42 7.32
C GLY A 10 16.94 20.43 8.31
N ASP A 11 16.29 21.57 8.47
CA ASP A 11 15.18 21.75 9.40
C ASP A 11 13.97 20.91 8.98
N ILE A 12 13.65 20.88 7.68
CA ILE A 12 12.55 20.05 7.14
C ILE A 12 12.82 18.56 7.37
N LYS A 13 14.07 18.11 7.17
CA LYS A 13 14.46 16.71 7.41
C LYS A 13 14.31 16.35 8.89
N LEU A 14 14.71 17.25 9.79
CA LEU A 14 14.58 17.05 11.24
C LEU A 14 13.11 17.00 11.66
N SER A 15 12.28 17.93 11.19
CA SER A 15 10.84 17.93 11.45
C SER A 15 10.16 16.66 10.93
N ALA A 16 10.52 16.21 9.72
CA ALA A 16 9.99 14.98 9.16
C ALA A 16 10.46 13.71 9.90
N GLN A 17 11.68 13.71 10.47
CA GLN A 17 12.14 12.63 11.34
C GLN A 17 11.30 12.54 12.62
N ASN A 18 10.94 13.68 13.21
CA ASN A 18 10.13 13.74 14.43
C ASN A 18 8.73 13.15 14.26
N LEU A 19 8.15 13.22 13.05
CA LEU A 19 6.84 12.60 12.74
C LEU A 19 6.85 11.08 12.97
N THR A 20 7.98 10.43 12.71
CA THR A 20 8.07 8.96 12.71
C THR A 20 8.56 8.37 14.02
N THR A 21 9.16 9.17 14.91
CA THR A 21 9.78 8.71 16.17
C THR A 21 8.83 7.96 17.10
N GLY A 22 7.52 8.20 17.02
CA GLY A 22 6.49 7.47 17.79
C GLY A 22 5.88 6.25 17.08
N PHE A 23 6.02 6.17 15.75
CA PHE A 23 5.29 5.23 14.91
C PHE A 23 6.17 4.16 14.29
N LEU A 24 7.36 4.54 13.80
CA LEU A 24 8.31 3.64 13.16
C LEU A 24 9.40 3.26 14.18
N GLN A 25 9.45 1.98 14.52
CA GLN A 25 10.54 1.44 15.31
C GLN A 25 11.73 1.16 14.37
N GLU A 26 12.29 2.20 13.73
CA GLU A 26 13.42 2.10 12.77
C GLU A 26 14.58 1.24 13.35
N LYS A 27 14.75 1.19 14.68
CA LYS A 27 15.82 0.42 15.35
C LYS A 27 15.61 -1.10 15.40
N ASN A 28 14.38 -1.61 15.27
CA ASN A 28 14.10 -3.06 15.24
C ASN A 28 13.88 -3.60 13.83
N GLU A 29 13.70 -2.70 12.86
CA GLU A 29 13.51 -3.04 11.47
C GLU A 29 14.67 -3.88 10.93
N GLU A 30 15.94 -3.48 11.11
CA GLU A 30 17.08 -4.28 10.61
C GLU A 30 17.13 -5.72 11.15
N VAL A 31 16.84 -5.91 12.45
CA VAL A 31 16.85 -7.24 13.08
C VAL A 31 15.69 -8.08 12.57
N TRP A 32 14.52 -7.45 12.42
CA TRP A 32 13.34 -8.09 11.85
C TRP A 32 13.56 -8.46 10.37
N TRP A 33 14.21 -7.59 9.60
CA TRP A 33 14.56 -7.81 8.19
C TRP A 33 15.57 -8.95 8.02
N ARG A 34 16.62 -8.99 8.83
CA ARG A 34 17.58 -10.11 8.80
C ARG A 34 16.92 -11.44 9.12
N SER A 35 15.96 -11.44 10.04
CA SER A 35 15.16 -12.63 10.35
C SER A 35 14.30 -13.07 9.14
N MET A 36 13.68 -12.11 8.44
CA MET A 36 12.90 -12.39 7.22
C MET A 36 13.74 -12.95 6.07
N GLN A 37 14.97 -12.47 5.88
CA GLN A 37 15.86 -12.96 4.81
C GLN A 37 16.25 -14.44 4.96
N SER A 38 16.20 -14.98 6.18
CA SER A 38 16.59 -16.37 6.46
C SER A 38 15.53 -17.41 6.08
N GLN A 39 14.31 -16.98 5.76
CA GLN A 39 13.23 -17.91 5.44
C GLN A 39 12.98 -17.97 3.94
N ASP A 40 13.05 -19.18 3.41
CA ASP A 40 12.77 -19.49 2.01
C ASP A 40 11.24 -19.50 1.79
N VAL A 41 10.67 -18.29 1.75
CA VAL A 41 9.23 -18.09 1.67
C VAL A 41 8.87 -17.76 0.22
N MET A 42 8.51 -18.80 -0.54
CA MET A 42 8.10 -18.68 -1.93
C MET A 42 6.63 -18.20 -2.03
N LEU A 43 6.40 -17.18 -2.86
CA LEU A 43 5.07 -16.84 -3.33
C LEU A 43 4.58 -17.85 -4.39
N PRO A 44 3.27 -17.97 -4.64
CA PRO A 44 2.77 -18.72 -5.77
C PRO A 44 3.29 -18.14 -7.09
N ASP A 45 3.63 -19.00 -8.06
CA ASP A 45 4.21 -18.61 -9.34
C ASP A 45 3.37 -17.56 -10.06
N GLU A 46 2.04 -17.65 -10.01
CA GLU A 46 1.14 -16.68 -10.62
C GLU A 46 1.31 -15.25 -10.05
N VAL A 47 1.56 -15.12 -8.74
CA VAL A 47 1.79 -13.84 -8.10
C VAL A 47 3.14 -13.29 -8.54
N VAL A 48 4.16 -14.14 -8.57
CA VAL A 48 5.50 -13.77 -9.05
C VAL A 48 5.45 -13.28 -10.50
N VAL A 49 4.76 -14.02 -11.39
CA VAL A 49 4.61 -13.67 -12.80
C VAL A 49 3.90 -12.32 -12.98
N GLU A 50 2.82 -12.05 -12.23
CA GLU A 50 2.13 -10.76 -12.33
C GLU A 50 2.94 -9.61 -11.72
N MET A 51 3.67 -9.84 -10.62
CA MET A 51 4.60 -8.85 -10.06
C MET A 51 5.74 -8.53 -11.03
N GLU A 52 6.33 -9.54 -11.68
CA GLU A 52 7.35 -9.33 -12.71
C GLU A 52 6.81 -8.53 -13.90
N LYS A 53 5.62 -8.91 -14.39
CA LYS A 53 4.95 -8.20 -15.49
C LYS A 53 4.63 -6.75 -15.11
N TRP A 54 4.19 -6.51 -13.88
CA TRP A 54 4.03 -5.16 -13.33
C TRP A 54 5.35 -4.38 -13.29
N MET A 55 6.44 -5.00 -12.83
CA MET A 55 7.77 -4.40 -12.79
C MET A 55 8.34 -4.10 -14.19
N LYS A 56 8.08 -4.95 -15.18
CA LYS A 56 8.55 -4.78 -16.57
C LYS A 56 7.74 -3.75 -17.37
N THR A 57 6.54 -3.37 -16.92
CA THR A 57 5.69 -2.40 -17.63
C THR A 57 6.33 -1.00 -17.57
N PRO A 58 6.61 -0.31 -18.69
CA PRO A 58 7.26 1.01 -18.65
C PRO A 58 6.33 2.15 -18.20
N ALA A 59 5.02 1.91 -18.16
CA ALA A 59 4.01 2.89 -17.76
C ALA A 59 3.67 2.81 -16.26
N SER A 60 3.01 3.85 -15.75
CA SER A 60 2.40 3.85 -14.43
C SER A 60 1.44 2.67 -14.29
N LYS A 61 1.61 1.88 -13.23
CA LYS A 61 0.82 0.65 -13.03
C LYS A 61 0.68 0.31 -11.56
N TRP A 62 -0.48 -0.22 -11.22
CA TRP A 62 -0.86 -0.58 -9.86
C TRP A 62 -1.05 -2.08 -9.79
N ILE A 63 -0.69 -2.66 -8.66
CA ILE A 63 -0.94 -4.06 -8.33
C ILE A 63 -1.31 -4.16 -6.86
N TRP A 64 -2.37 -4.90 -6.56
CA TRP A 64 -2.78 -5.28 -5.21
C TRP A 64 -2.76 -6.79 -5.11
N VAL A 65 -1.90 -7.31 -4.25
CA VAL A 65 -1.84 -8.74 -3.94
C VAL A 65 -2.61 -8.99 -2.64
N GLU A 66 -3.70 -9.76 -2.74
CA GLU A 66 -4.52 -10.14 -1.59
C GLU A 66 -4.27 -11.60 -1.24
N ALA A 67 -3.85 -11.87 -0.01
CA ALA A 67 -3.67 -13.20 0.53
C ALA A 67 -4.81 -13.58 1.48
N PRO A 68 -5.01 -14.87 1.80
CA PRO A 68 -5.96 -15.27 2.83
C PRO A 68 -5.50 -14.76 4.21
N VAL A 69 -6.44 -14.66 5.15
CA VAL A 69 -6.14 -14.24 6.53
C VAL A 69 -5.41 -15.38 7.25
N ASP A 70 -4.08 -15.35 7.18
CA ASP A 70 -3.18 -16.36 7.73
C ASP A 70 -1.82 -15.72 8.04
N GLU A 71 -1.21 -16.06 9.18
CA GLU A 71 0.06 -15.47 9.64
C GLU A 71 1.22 -15.79 8.69
N LEU A 72 1.26 -17.03 8.18
CA LEU A 72 2.29 -17.41 7.22
C LEU A 72 2.09 -16.64 5.92
N ALA A 73 0.85 -16.47 5.46
CA ALA A 73 0.52 -15.69 4.27
C ALA A 73 0.90 -14.21 4.41
N GLU A 74 0.60 -13.57 5.55
CA GLU A 74 1.06 -12.21 5.86
C GLU A 74 2.58 -12.13 5.74
N LYS A 75 3.29 -13.02 6.43
CA LYS A 75 4.75 -13.07 6.40
C LYS A 75 5.30 -13.22 4.98
N ARG A 76 4.70 -14.07 4.14
CA ARG A 76 5.14 -14.25 2.75
C ARG A 76 4.95 -12.96 1.95
N LEU A 77 3.79 -12.31 2.07
CA LEU A 77 3.51 -11.06 1.37
C LEU A 77 4.45 -9.95 1.80
N THR A 78 4.69 -9.78 3.10
CA THR A 78 5.64 -8.79 3.60
C THR A 78 7.05 -9.06 3.07
N CYS A 79 7.50 -10.32 3.12
CA CYS A 79 8.81 -10.69 2.55
C CYS A 79 8.89 -10.36 1.06
N ALA A 80 7.85 -10.66 0.29
CA ALA A 80 7.83 -10.36 -1.14
C ALA A 80 7.81 -8.86 -1.44
N ALA A 81 6.97 -8.08 -0.75
CA ALA A 81 6.92 -6.63 -0.85
C ALA A 81 8.29 -6.02 -0.52
N PHE A 82 8.95 -6.51 0.54
CA PHE A 82 10.31 -6.13 0.90
C PHE A 82 11.32 -6.45 -0.19
N ARG A 83 11.32 -7.68 -0.73
CA ARG A 83 12.22 -8.06 -1.84
C ARG A 83 12.03 -7.18 -3.08
N ILE A 84 10.79 -6.81 -3.40
CA ILE A 84 10.52 -5.86 -4.48
C ILE A 84 11.13 -4.50 -4.18
N ALA A 85 10.93 -3.95 -2.98
CA ALA A 85 11.52 -2.68 -2.59
C ALA A 85 13.07 -2.72 -2.68
N GLU A 86 13.68 -3.82 -2.21
CA GLU A 86 15.13 -4.07 -2.29
C GLU A 86 15.61 -4.12 -3.74
N ILE A 87 14.94 -4.85 -4.63
CA ILE A 87 15.26 -4.92 -6.07
C ILE A 87 15.18 -3.53 -6.71
N VAL A 88 14.13 -2.77 -6.40
CA VAL A 88 13.94 -1.40 -6.93
C VAL A 88 15.09 -0.50 -6.47
N LEU A 89 15.41 -0.50 -5.17
CA LEU A 89 16.49 0.31 -4.61
C LEU A 89 17.86 -0.09 -5.21
N ASN A 90 18.14 -1.39 -5.33
CA ASN A 90 19.38 -1.90 -5.91
C ASN A 90 19.52 -1.59 -7.41
N SER A 91 18.40 -1.41 -8.12
CA SER A 91 18.40 -0.96 -9.51
C SER A 91 18.64 0.56 -9.68
N GLY A 92 18.80 1.30 -8.58
CA GLY A 92 18.95 2.75 -8.59
C GLY A 92 17.66 3.53 -8.84
N MET A 93 16.51 2.86 -8.82
CA MET A 93 15.21 3.51 -8.89
C MET A 93 14.79 4.07 -7.53
N VAL A 94 14.01 5.14 -7.55
CA VAL A 94 13.48 5.72 -6.32
C VAL A 94 12.30 4.90 -5.82
N CYS A 95 12.46 4.33 -4.62
CA CYS A 95 11.45 3.57 -3.93
C CYS A 95 11.07 4.27 -2.62
N ILE A 96 9.77 4.36 -2.38
CA ILE A 96 9.18 4.66 -1.07
C ILE A 96 8.48 3.39 -0.62
N TYR A 97 8.58 3.07 0.67
CA TYR A 97 7.97 1.86 1.19
C TYR A 97 7.36 2.07 2.58
N PHE A 98 6.27 1.39 2.87
CA PHE A 98 5.68 1.36 4.20
C PHE A 98 5.31 -0.08 4.54
N PHE A 99 5.77 -0.56 5.68
CA PHE A 99 5.46 -1.88 6.20
C PHE A 99 4.71 -1.74 7.50
N ALA A 100 3.38 -1.88 7.44
CA ALA A 100 2.59 -1.92 8.66
C ALA A 100 2.86 -3.24 9.37
N SER A 101 3.14 -3.17 10.68
CA SER A 101 3.22 -4.35 11.52
C SER A 101 2.14 -4.26 12.59
N ALA A 102 1.28 -5.28 12.66
CA ALA A 102 0.46 -5.50 13.84
C ALA A 102 1.39 -5.83 15.00
N ARG A 103 1.74 -4.81 15.80
CA ARG A 103 2.69 -4.93 16.92
C ARG A 103 2.39 -6.20 17.74
N PRO A 104 3.30 -7.19 17.80
CA PRO A 104 3.04 -8.42 18.55
C PRO A 104 3.08 -8.24 20.07
N THR A 105 3.45 -7.06 20.59
CA THR A 105 3.88 -6.95 21.98
C THR A 105 3.40 -5.66 22.66
N TRP A 106 2.19 -5.69 23.19
CA TRP A 106 2.03 -5.22 24.56
C TRP A 106 2.17 -6.46 25.44
N LYS A 107 3.18 -6.50 26.31
CA LYS A 107 3.35 -7.61 27.28
C LYS A 107 2.05 -7.74 28.08
N GLY A 108 1.26 -8.78 27.81
CA GLY A 108 -0.01 -9.05 28.50
C GLY A 108 -1.22 -9.29 27.59
N SER A 109 -1.15 -9.00 26.29
CA SER A 109 -2.23 -9.36 25.36
C SER A 109 -1.96 -10.73 24.73
N SER A 110 -2.94 -11.63 24.75
CA SER A 110 -2.81 -12.95 24.14
C SER A 110 -2.66 -12.80 22.62
N ALA A 111 -1.88 -13.66 21.96
CA ALA A 111 -1.70 -13.64 20.49
C ALA A 111 -3.03 -13.73 19.72
N LYS A 112 -4.09 -14.26 20.34
CA LYS A 112 -5.45 -14.24 19.78
C LYS A 112 -6.09 -12.84 19.73
N ASP A 113 -5.68 -11.92 20.60
CA ASP A 113 -6.22 -10.56 20.67
C ASP A 113 -5.54 -9.61 19.66
N SER A 114 -4.37 -9.98 19.11
CA SER A 114 -3.62 -9.11 18.19
C SER A 114 -4.32 -8.94 16.84
N TRP A 115 -5.08 -9.94 16.39
CA TRP A 115 -5.86 -9.90 15.15
C TRP A 115 -7.18 -9.15 15.30
N ASN A 116 -7.60 -8.85 16.53
CA ASN A 116 -8.81 -8.07 16.79
C ASN A 116 -8.51 -6.56 16.72
N ILE A 117 -7.92 -6.12 15.60
CA ILE A 117 -7.65 -4.72 15.26
C ILE A 117 -8.96 -4.04 14.82
N GLN A 118 -10.07 -4.35 15.48
CA GLN A 118 -11.33 -3.63 15.29
C GLN A 118 -11.35 -2.30 16.05
N ASN A 119 -10.36 -2.02 16.90
CA ASN A 119 -10.24 -0.73 17.53
C ASN A 119 -9.91 0.33 16.46
N SER A 120 -10.90 1.18 16.14
CA SER A 120 -10.80 2.25 15.15
C SER A 120 -9.59 3.15 15.39
N SER A 121 -9.23 3.38 16.65
CA SER A 121 -8.06 4.17 17.04
C SER A 121 -6.74 3.58 16.51
N ARG A 122 -6.55 2.25 16.55
CA ARG A 122 -5.32 1.63 16.01
C ARG A 122 -5.22 1.75 14.50
N LYS A 123 -6.37 1.66 13.80
CA LYS A 123 -6.40 1.82 12.34
C LYS A 123 -6.14 3.27 11.92
N GLU A 124 -6.65 4.23 12.68
CA GLU A 124 -6.33 5.65 12.50
C GLU A 124 -4.85 5.95 12.76
N GLU A 125 -4.26 5.34 13.79
CA GLU A 125 -2.81 5.42 14.05
C GLU A 125 -2.00 4.81 12.90
N ALA A 126 -2.40 3.65 12.38
CA ALA A 126 -1.75 3.01 11.23
C ALA A 126 -1.82 3.89 9.96
N ALA A 127 -2.97 4.52 9.70
CA ALA A 127 -3.11 5.49 8.61
C ALA A 127 -2.22 6.73 8.82
N THR A 128 -2.14 7.23 10.05
CA THR A 128 -1.25 8.35 10.41
C THR A 128 0.21 7.97 10.18
N ALA A 129 0.62 6.80 10.64
CA ALA A 129 1.97 6.26 10.45
C ALA A 129 2.32 6.11 8.96
N LEU A 130 1.39 5.61 8.14
CA LEU A 130 1.55 5.52 6.69
C LEU A 130 1.81 6.91 6.10
N LEU A 131 0.92 7.88 6.35
CA LEU A 131 1.05 9.22 5.79
C LEU A 131 2.36 9.90 6.21
N TYR A 132 2.73 9.77 7.48
CA TYR A 132 3.97 10.38 8.00
C TYR A 132 5.21 9.70 7.43
N SER A 133 5.21 8.37 7.30
CA SER A 133 6.30 7.64 6.67
C SER A 133 6.52 8.09 5.21
N LEU A 134 5.44 8.30 4.46
CA LEU A 134 5.53 8.83 3.09
C LEU A 134 6.15 10.23 3.07
N ILE A 135 5.70 11.14 3.94
CA ILE A 135 6.27 12.50 4.07
C ILE A 135 7.78 12.41 4.34
N THR A 136 8.18 11.62 5.34
CA THR A 136 9.58 11.48 5.75
C THR A 136 10.46 10.94 4.61
N GLN A 137 9.97 9.96 3.86
CA GLN A 137 10.71 9.40 2.72
C GLN A 137 10.76 10.36 1.53
N LEU A 138 9.65 11.04 1.21
CA LEU A 138 9.59 12.04 0.15
C LEU A 138 10.56 13.21 0.41
N VAL A 139 10.62 13.71 1.64
CA VAL A 139 11.56 14.77 2.06
C VAL A 139 13.03 14.34 1.89
N ARG A 140 13.31 13.04 2.06
CA ARG A 140 14.66 12.47 1.93
C ARG A 140 15.08 12.25 0.47
N LEU A 141 14.16 12.32 -0.50
CA LEU A 141 14.50 12.03 -1.89
C LEU A 141 15.59 12.97 -2.45
N PRO A 142 16.55 12.43 -3.22
CA PRO A 142 17.80 13.14 -3.51
C PRO A 142 17.75 14.22 -4.59
N ARG A 143 16.61 14.61 -5.19
CA ARG A 143 16.61 15.52 -6.37
C ARG A 143 15.47 16.53 -6.43
N GLU A 144 15.78 17.70 -7.02
CA GLU A 144 14.93 18.85 -7.38
C GLU A 144 14.42 19.79 -6.27
N LEU A 145 14.67 19.49 -5.00
CA LEU A 145 14.50 20.47 -3.90
C LEU A 145 15.70 21.42 -3.77
N ASP A 146 16.35 21.83 -4.87
CA ASP A 146 17.41 22.85 -4.84
C ASP A 146 16.87 24.18 -4.28
N ARG A 147 15.55 24.35 -4.33
CA ARG A 147 14.81 25.35 -3.56
C ARG A 147 13.73 24.64 -2.77
N CYS A 148 13.75 24.84 -1.45
CA CYS A 148 12.62 24.46 -0.61
C CYS A 148 11.36 25.18 -1.13
N PRO A 149 10.28 24.45 -1.44
CA PRO A 149 9.01 25.03 -1.85
C PRO A 149 8.52 25.98 -0.76
N PRO A 150 8.03 27.19 -1.09
CA PRO A 150 7.62 28.18 -0.09
C PRO A 150 6.64 27.63 0.95
N ASP A 151 5.80 26.67 0.55
CA ASP A 151 4.82 26.02 1.42
C ASP A 151 5.44 25.00 2.38
N LEU A 152 6.58 24.40 2.03
CA LEU A 152 7.34 23.50 2.90
C LEU A 152 8.32 24.26 3.83
N CYS A 153 8.68 25.50 3.49
CA CYS A 153 9.61 26.29 4.30
C CYS A 153 8.91 27.01 5.46
N ARG A 154 7.59 26.86 5.63
CA ARG A 154 6.91 27.48 6.77
C ARG A 154 7.17 26.65 8.03
N PRO A 155 7.61 27.24 9.14
CA PRO A 155 7.87 26.51 10.38
C PRO A 155 6.67 25.69 10.85
N ASP A 156 5.47 26.24 10.68
CA ASP A 156 4.18 25.68 11.10
C ASP A 156 3.65 24.55 10.21
N ALA A 157 4.27 24.31 9.05
CA ALA A 157 3.81 23.29 8.10
C ALA A 157 3.79 21.89 8.74
N PHE A 158 4.79 21.58 9.57
CA PHE A 158 4.91 20.29 10.26
C PHE A 158 4.31 20.32 11.68
N ASP A 159 4.21 21.48 12.32
CA ASP A 159 3.71 21.61 13.69
C ASP A 159 2.27 21.10 13.81
N SER A 160 1.42 21.39 12.82
CA SER A 160 0.04 20.90 12.77
C SER A 160 -0.09 19.36 12.69
N LEU A 161 0.95 18.66 12.24
CA LEU A 161 0.97 17.19 12.24
C LEU A 161 1.31 16.63 13.63
N LEU A 162 2.18 17.33 14.37
CA LEU A 162 2.65 16.90 15.69
C LEU A 162 1.69 17.28 16.82
N ASP A 163 0.82 18.27 16.59
CA ASP A 163 -0.16 18.71 17.57
C ASP A 163 -1.29 17.67 17.77
N LEU A 164 -1.19 16.93 18.87
CA LEU A 164 -2.17 15.91 19.27
C LEU A 164 -3.53 16.50 19.70
N SER A 165 -3.64 17.82 19.90
CA SER A 165 -4.92 18.49 20.13
C SER A 165 -5.76 18.56 18.86
N ILE A 166 -5.13 18.44 17.69
CA ILE A 166 -5.80 18.49 16.39
C ILE A 166 -6.46 17.13 16.10
N PRO A 167 -7.76 17.11 15.73
CA PRO A 167 -8.47 15.89 15.38
C PRO A 167 -7.74 15.10 14.26
N PRO A 168 -7.73 13.74 14.31
CA PRO A 168 -7.06 12.92 13.31
C PRO A 168 -7.40 13.28 11.86
N ALA A 169 -8.67 13.56 11.57
CA ALA A 169 -9.13 13.94 10.23
C ALA A 169 -8.44 15.21 9.69
N ALA A 170 -8.25 16.24 10.53
CA ALA A 170 -7.57 17.46 10.15
C ALA A 170 -6.06 17.23 9.97
N ARG A 171 -5.44 16.39 10.82
CA ARG A 171 -4.04 15.97 10.66
C ARG A 171 -3.81 15.18 9.37
N HIS A 172 -4.74 14.27 9.01
CA HIS A 172 -4.68 13.54 7.75
C HIS A 172 -4.81 14.47 6.55
N ALA A 173 -5.73 15.45 6.59
CA ALA A 173 -5.87 16.44 5.53
C ALA A 173 -4.60 17.29 5.36
N ALA A 174 -3.99 17.75 6.46
CA ALA A 174 -2.72 18.47 6.43
C ALA A 174 -1.57 17.60 5.86
N ALA A 175 -1.50 16.34 6.28
CA ALA A 175 -0.50 15.38 5.77
C ALA A 175 -0.66 15.14 4.27
N LEU A 176 -1.89 14.99 3.77
CA LEU A 176 -2.17 14.85 2.33
C LEU A 176 -1.78 16.10 1.54
N GLY A 177 -2.00 17.29 2.10
CA GLY A 177 -1.52 18.55 1.52
C GLY A 177 0.00 18.57 1.34
N LEU A 178 0.74 18.17 2.38
CA LEU A 178 2.20 18.07 2.32
C LEU A 178 2.67 17.00 1.34
N ILE A 179 2.05 15.82 1.33
CA ILE A 179 2.37 14.75 0.38
C ILE A 179 2.16 15.24 -1.06
N ARG A 180 1.07 15.98 -1.34
CA ARG A 180 0.82 16.56 -2.66
C ARG A 180 1.96 17.48 -3.09
N THR A 181 2.32 18.44 -2.25
CA THR A 181 3.43 19.36 -2.54
C THR A 181 4.74 18.60 -2.74
N LEU A 182 5.04 17.61 -1.90
CA LEU A 182 6.24 16.80 -2.02
C LEU A 182 6.28 15.95 -3.29
N LEU A 183 5.13 15.39 -3.71
CA LEU A 183 5.01 14.61 -4.94
C LEU A 183 5.28 15.45 -6.18
N ASP A 184 4.95 16.75 -6.17
CA ASP A 184 5.25 17.65 -7.29
C ASP A 184 6.75 17.76 -7.56
N HIS A 185 7.56 17.66 -6.50
CA HIS A 185 9.02 17.64 -6.55
C HIS A 185 9.64 16.24 -6.57
N ALA A 186 8.82 15.19 -6.53
CA ALA A 186 9.33 13.83 -6.60
C ALA A 186 9.83 13.50 -8.01
N PRO A 187 10.84 12.62 -8.14
CA PRO A 187 11.38 12.18 -9.42
C PRO A 187 10.30 11.68 -10.38
N LYS A 188 10.59 11.77 -11.68
CA LYS A 188 9.69 11.31 -12.74
C LYS A 188 9.30 9.85 -12.61
N ALA A 189 10.23 8.98 -12.18
CA ALA A 189 9.95 7.58 -11.90
C ALA A 189 9.94 7.34 -10.38
N LEU A 190 8.81 6.86 -9.86
CA LEU A 190 8.61 6.58 -8.45
C LEU A 190 7.94 5.21 -8.29
N VAL A 191 8.51 4.37 -7.43
CA VAL A 191 7.88 3.14 -6.98
C VAL A 191 7.44 3.31 -5.53
N LEU A 192 6.22 2.90 -5.23
CA LEU A 192 5.65 2.89 -3.89
C LEU A 192 5.24 1.46 -3.52
N VAL A 193 5.72 0.98 -2.38
CA VAL A 193 5.36 -0.34 -1.83
C VAL A 193 4.66 -0.12 -0.49
N VAL A 194 3.40 -0.52 -0.36
CA VAL A 194 2.62 -0.39 0.88
C VAL A 194 2.13 -1.75 1.32
N ASP A 195 2.74 -2.27 2.38
CA ASP A 195 2.39 -3.54 2.97
C ASP A 195 1.38 -3.40 4.11
N ALA A 196 0.52 -4.41 4.20
CA ALA A 196 -0.53 -4.55 5.19
C ALA A 196 -1.46 -3.32 5.31
N VAL A 197 -1.84 -2.68 4.19
CA VAL A 197 -2.69 -1.47 4.20
C VAL A 197 -4.08 -1.69 4.81
N HIS A 198 -4.57 -2.93 4.85
CA HIS A 198 -5.81 -3.32 5.54
C HIS A 198 -5.78 -2.97 7.05
N LEU A 199 -4.59 -2.85 7.66
CA LEU A 199 -4.40 -2.38 9.03
C LEU A 199 -4.74 -0.90 9.21
N ALA A 200 -4.73 -0.12 8.13
CA ALA A 200 -5.11 1.28 8.12
C ALA A 200 -6.55 1.50 7.60
N ASP A 201 -7.28 0.45 7.18
CA ASP A 201 -8.61 0.57 6.56
C ASP A 201 -9.74 0.52 7.60
N CYS A 202 -10.26 1.70 7.97
CA CYS A 202 -11.49 1.86 8.72
C CYS A 202 -12.37 2.98 8.12
N ALA A 203 -13.61 3.11 8.61
CA ALA A 203 -14.53 4.13 8.10
C ALA A 203 -13.96 5.56 8.18
N ALA A 204 -13.21 5.89 9.24
CA ALA A 204 -12.61 7.21 9.44
C ALA A 204 -11.44 7.51 8.50
N THR A 205 -10.66 6.50 8.10
CA THR A 205 -9.45 6.65 7.30
C THR A 205 -9.65 6.38 5.81
N ARG A 206 -10.75 5.74 5.40
CA ARG A 206 -11.01 5.41 3.99
C ARG A 206 -10.97 6.62 3.08
N ARG A 207 -11.59 7.73 3.47
CA ARG A 207 -11.59 8.95 2.66
C ARG A 207 -10.17 9.52 2.46
N PRO A 208 -9.40 9.85 3.53
CA PRO A 208 -8.06 10.38 3.34
C PRO A 208 -7.12 9.40 2.60
N LEU A 209 -7.26 8.10 2.81
CA LEU A 209 -6.47 7.12 2.07
C LEU A 209 -6.91 7.02 0.59
N ALA A 210 -8.19 7.12 0.28
CA ALA A 210 -8.66 7.20 -1.11
C ALA A 210 -8.15 8.47 -1.80
N ASP A 211 -8.11 9.60 -1.10
CA ASP A 211 -7.53 10.85 -1.61
C ASP A 211 -6.04 10.67 -1.92
N LEU A 212 -5.28 9.96 -1.07
CA LEU A 212 -3.90 9.56 -1.36
C LEU A 212 -3.80 8.74 -2.64
N LEU A 213 -4.65 7.71 -2.80
CA LEU A 213 -4.64 6.88 -4.01
C LEU A 213 -4.96 7.71 -5.26
N GLY A 214 -5.92 8.63 -5.16
CA GLY A 214 -6.28 9.57 -6.21
C GLY A 214 -5.10 10.44 -6.66
N MET A 215 -4.38 11.02 -5.71
CA MET A 215 -3.18 11.84 -6.00
C MET A 215 -2.08 11.05 -6.70
N LEU A 216 -1.80 9.83 -6.25
CA LEU A 216 -0.80 8.97 -6.88
C LEU A 216 -1.20 8.57 -8.31
N ARG A 217 -2.49 8.30 -8.56
CA ARG A 217 -3.01 8.00 -9.90
C ARG A 217 -2.97 9.22 -10.81
N GLU A 218 -3.31 10.39 -10.30
CA GLU A 218 -3.19 11.65 -11.03
C GLU A 218 -1.74 11.90 -11.45
N ARG A 219 -0.79 11.81 -10.51
CA ARG A 219 0.64 11.93 -10.80
C ARG A 219 1.10 10.92 -11.85
N GLY A 220 0.64 9.67 -11.76
CA GLY A 220 0.96 8.64 -12.76
C GLY A 220 0.36 8.85 -14.15
N ARG A 221 -0.64 9.74 -14.29
CA ARG A 221 -1.23 10.15 -15.58
C ARG A 221 -0.55 11.40 -16.15
N SER A 222 0.16 12.17 -15.34
CA SER A 222 0.90 13.35 -15.78
C SER A 222 1.99 12.98 -16.78
N LEU A 223 2.14 13.80 -17.83
CA LEU A 223 3.08 13.54 -18.91
C LEU A 223 4.51 13.40 -18.38
N GLY A 224 5.18 12.30 -18.72
CA GLY A 224 6.57 12.04 -18.34
C GLY A 224 6.77 11.52 -16.92
N HIS A 225 5.69 11.26 -16.17
CA HIS A 225 5.76 10.60 -14.87
C HIS A 225 5.38 9.12 -14.97
N VAL A 226 6.10 8.29 -14.22
CA VAL A 226 5.85 6.85 -14.07
C VAL A 226 5.73 6.56 -12.58
N VAL A 227 4.51 6.27 -12.15
CA VAL A 227 4.21 5.90 -10.75
C VAL A 227 3.79 4.44 -10.72
N LYS A 228 4.57 3.62 -10.01
CA LYS A 228 4.23 2.22 -9.78
C LYS A 228 3.86 2.01 -8.33
N VAL A 229 2.74 1.33 -8.08
CA VAL A 229 2.27 1.10 -6.71
C VAL A 229 1.98 -0.38 -6.50
N LEU A 230 2.59 -0.96 -5.46
CA LEU A 230 2.32 -2.30 -4.96
C LEU A 230 1.64 -2.19 -3.60
N PHE A 231 0.46 -2.80 -3.48
CA PHE A 231 -0.21 -3.04 -2.21
C PHE A 231 -0.21 -4.52 -1.88
N THR A 232 -0.01 -4.85 -0.62
CA THR A 232 -0.20 -6.21 -0.08
C THR A 232 -1.19 -6.17 1.08
N THR A 233 -2.12 -7.13 1.13
CA THR A 233 -3.06 -7.29 2.25
C THR A 233 -3.27 -8.76 2.57
N VAL A 234 -3.53 -9.04 3.85
CA VAL A 234 -4.21 -10.28 4.23
C VAL A 234 -5.70 -10.00 4.42
N GLY A 235 -6.51 -10.79 3.75
CA GLY A 235 -7.94 -10.59 3.64
C GLY A 235 -8.36 -9.35 2.85
N SER A 236 -9.66 -9.15 2.86
CA SER A 236 -10.32 -8.08 2.12
C SER A 236 -9.99 -6.70 2.68
N CYS A 237 -9.71 -5.77 1.78
CA CYS A 237 -9.53 -4.35 2.08
C CYS A 237 -10.58 -3.55 1.29
N ALA A 238 -11.57 -2.99 2.00
CA ALA A 238 -12.66 -2.24 1.40
C ALA A 238 -12.17 -0.99 0.67
N LEU A 239 -11.13 -0.33 1.20
CA LEU A 239 -10.47 0.80 0.55
C LEU A 239 -9.95 0.41 -0.84
N LEU A 240 -9.17 -0.68 -0.94
CA LEU A 240 -8.60 -1.10 -2.21
C LEU A 240 -9.66 -1.68 -3.15
N ALA A 241 -10.60 -2.47 -2.63
CA ALA A 241 -11.70 -3.02 -3.43
C ALA A 241 -12.52 -1.92 -4.14
N ALA A 242 -12.68 -0.75 -3.50
CA ALA A 242 -13.39 0.38 -4.09
C ALA A 242 -12.56 1.23 -5.07
N ASN A 243 -11.22 1.18 -5.01
CA ASN A 243 -10.34 2.11 -5.73
C ASN A 243 -9.41 1.43 -6.76
N MET A 244 -9.36 0.10 -6.79
CA MET A 244 -8.59 -0.67 -7.77
C MET A 244 -9.40 -0.93 -9.04
N GLN A 245 -8.74 -0.86 -10.19
CA GLN A 245 -9.32 -1.14 -11.50
C GLN A 245 -9.30 -2.65 -11.78
N ARG A 246 -10.09 -3.09 -12.77
CA ARG A 246 -10.11 -4.48 -13.22
C ARG A 246 -8.71 -4.89 -13.69
N GLY A 247 -8.21 -6.00 -13.16
CA GLY A 247 -6.89 -6.55 -13.51
C GLY A 247 -5.72 -5.97 -12.71
N GLU A 248 -5.97 -5.05 -11.77
CA GLU A 248 -4.94 -4.60 -10.83
C GLU A 248 -4.92 -5.43 -9.54
N ARG A 249 -5.97 -6.21 -9.25
CA ARG A 249 -6.00 -7.17 -8.13
C ARG A 249 -5.45 -8.53 -8.58
N VAL A 250 -4.56 -9.09 -7.78
CA VAL A 250 -4.00 -10.43 -7.90
C VAL A 250 -4.37 -11.20 -6.64
N ASP A 251 -5.06 -12.31 -6.85
CA ASP A 251 -5.51 -13.19 -5.77
C ASP A 251 -4.42 -14.21 -5.44
N ALA A 252 -4.00 -14.22 -4.19
CA ALA A 252 -3.01 -15.12 -3.63
C ALA A 252 -3.63 -16.14 -2.65
N GLU A 253 -4.95 -16.37 -2.68
CA GLU A 253 -5.65 -17.41 -1.91
C GLU A 253 -5.01 -18.81 -2.06
N ARG A 254 -4.39 -19.09 -3.21
CA ARG A 254 -3.67 -20.35 -3.46
C ARG A 254 -2.46 -20.55 -2.56
N MET A 255 -2.00 -19.52 -1.84
CA MET A 255 -1.01 -19.64 -0.76
C MET A 255 -1.44 -20.59 0.36
N ALA A 256 -2.75 -20.69 0.63
CA ALA A 256 -3.29 -21.64 1.60
C ALA A 256 -3.40 -23.07 1.07
N LEU A 257 -3.47 -23.24 -0.26
CA LEU A 257 -3.64 -24.54 -0.93
C LEU A 257 -2.33 -25.19 -1.36
N ALA A 258 -1.24 -24.41 -1.42
CA ALA A 258 0.08 -24.89 -1.81
C ALA A 258 0.66 -25.86 -0.75
N ARG A 259 0.21 -27.12 -0.80
CA ARG A 259 0.99 -28.24 -0.28
C ARG A 259 2.13 -28.51 -1.27
N PRO A 260 3.39 -28.57 -0.83
CA PRO A 260 4.50 -28.91 -1.72
C PRO A 260 4.24 -30.24 -2.46
N GLY A 261 4.31 -30.24 -3.79
CA GLY A 261 4.33 -31.47 -4.60
C GLY A 261 3.02 -31.89 -5.31
N LEU A 262 1.94 -31.11 -5.25
CA LEU A 262 0.72 -31.39 -6.01
C LEU A 262 0.58 -30.44 -7.21
N PRO A 263 0.74 -30.92 -8.47
CA PRO A 263 0.42 -30.12 -9.64
C PRO A 263 -1.06 -29.77 -9.62
N LEU A 264 -1.37 -28.48 -9.62
CA LEU A 264 -2.74 -27.99 -9.48
C LEU A 264 -3.50 -28.20 -10.79
N ARG A 265 -4.67 -28.85 -10.68
CA ARG A 265 -5.59 -29.11 -11.79
C ARG A 265 -6.07 -27.78 -12.38
N GLY A 266 -5.72 -27.54 -13.64
CA GLY A 266 -5.76 -26.23 -14.28
C GLY A 266 -7.13 -25.54 -14.36
N TRP A 267 -7.07 -24.22 -14.35
CA TRP A 267 -8.18 -23.27 -14.51
C TRP A 267 -8.70 -23.16 -15.96
N SER A 268 -8.22 -23.98 -16.88
CA SER A 268 -8.50 -23.91 -18.31
C SER A 268 -9.88 -24.47 -18.74
N GLN A 269 -10.86 -24.60 -17.84
CA GLN A 269 -12.19 -25.17 -18.19
C GLN A 269 -13.41 -24.26 -17.95
N ILE A 270 -13.23 -22.98 -17.63
CA ILE A 270 -14.37 -22.05 -17.52
C ILE A 270 -14.32 -21.02 -18.65
N SER A 271 -14.43 -21.48 -19.89
CA SER A 271 -14.87 -20.66 -21.02
C SER A 271 -15.42 -21.55 -22.14
N GLY A 272 -16.61 -22.08 -21.92
CA GLY A 272 -17.46 -22.61 -22.98
C GLY A 272 -18.81 -21.90 -22.91
N PRO A 273 -19.27 -21.21 -23.97
CA PRO A 273 -20.62 -20.66 -23.99
C PRO A 273 -21.60 -21.82 -23.91
N ARG A 274 -22.46 -21.84 -22.89
CA ARG A 274 -23.60 -22.77 -22.87
C ARG A 274 -24.44 -22.45 -24.11
N GLY A 275 -24.34 -23.36 -25.09
CA GLY A 275 -25.11 -23.32 -26.31
C GLY A 275 -26.60 -23.21 -26.00
N LEU A 276 -27.23 -22.33 -26.75
CA LEU A 276 -28.66 -22.25 -26.97
C LEU A 276 -29.19 -23.63 -27.41
N GLY A 277 -29.81 -24.35 -26.49
CA GLY A 277 -30.66 -25.49 -26.81
C GLY A 277 -31.98 -25.00 -27.36
N ARG A 278 -32.12 -25.02 -28.70
CA ARG A 278 -33.41 -25.01 -29.40
C ARG A 278 -34.24 -26.24 -28.99
N GLY A 279 -35.56 -26.07 -28.88
CA GLY A 279 -36.55 -27.13 -28.69
C GLY A 279 -36.61 -28.13 -29.86
N PRO A 280 -37.44 -29.19 -29.76
CA PRO A 280 -38.84 -29.06 -30.20
C PRO A 280 -39.87 -29.91 -29.43
N GLY A 281 -41.16 -29.61 -29.63
CA GLY A 281 -42.32 -30.42 -29.21
C GLY A 281 -43.45 -29.51 -28.75
N GLN A 282 -44.27 -28.92 -29.63
CA GLN A 282 -45.47 -29.55 -30.20
C GLN A 282 -46.16 -30.51 -29.22
N ASN A 283 -47.23 -30.03 -28.59
CA ASN A 283 -48.38 -30.87 -28.27
C ASN A 283 -49.65 -30.09 -28.62
N VAL A 284 -50.33 -30.65 -29.62
CA VAL A 284 -51.69 -30.39 -30.05
C VAL A 284 -52.63 -31.17 -29.12
N ALA A 285 -53.66 -30.50 -28.59
CA ALA A 285 -54.90 -31.09 -28.09
C ALA A 285 -55.92 -29.94 -28.05
N SER A 286 -56.73 -29.76 -29.10
CA SER A 286 -58.00 -30.44 -29.41
C SER A 286 -59.17 -29.90 -28.59
N GLU A 287 -60.19 -29.49 -29.35
CA GLU A 287 -61.46 -28.87 -28.99
C GLU A 287 -62.39 -29.77 -28.13
N ASP A 288 -63.49 -29.13 -27.75
CA ASP A 288 -64.83 -29.66 -27.41
C ASP A 288 -65.14 -30.04 -25.95
N SER A 289 -65.73 -29.08 -25.23
CA SER A 289 -67.19 -29.05 -24.90
C SER A 289 -67.55 -27.81 -24.08
#